data_AF-A0A0E3LN30-F1
#
_entry.id   AF-A0A0E3LN30-F1
#
_cell.length_a   1.000
_cell.length_b   1.000
_cell.length_c   1.000
_cell.angle_alpha   90.00
_cell.angle_beta   90.00
_cell.angle_gamma   90.00
#
_symmetry.space_group_name_H-M   'P 1'
#
loop_
_entity.id
_entity.type
_entity.pdbx_description
1 polymer ?
#
loop_
_entity_poly.entity_id
_entity_poly.type
_entity_poly.pdbx_seq_one_letter_code
_entity_poly.pdbx_strand_id
1 'polypeptide(L)' 'MNGIGIPEDFSLENSNSLGLQLVETLVDQLGEVELKRDSGTEFFIRFTVPVQN' A
#
# COMPACT_ATOMS: atom_id res chain seq x y z
N MET A 1 -6.27 2.00 11.84
CA MET A 1 -7.52 2.82 11.80
C MET A 1 -8.67 1.95 12.32
N ASN A 2 -9.57 2.42 13.19
CA ASN A 2 -10.66 1.58 13.75
C ASN A 2 -11.89 1.46 12.81
N GLY A 3 -11.67 1.47 11.49
CA GLY A 3 -12.73 1.34 10.49
C GLY A 3 -13.16 -0.11 10.28
N ILE A 4 -14.20 -0.33 9.48
CA ILE A 4 -14.73 -1.68 9.18
C ILE A 4 -13.76 -2.58 8.39
N GLY A 5 -12.64 -2.03 7.91
CA GLY A 5 -11.65 -2.75 7.11
C GLY A 5 -11.93 -2.72 5.61
N ILE A 6 -10.95 -3.22 4.85
CA ILE A 6 -11.07 -3.47 3.42
C ILE A 6 -11.34 -4.97 3.23
N PRO A 7 -12.20 -5.38 2.27
CA PRO A 7 -12.48 -6.78 1.98
C PRO A 7 -11.21 -7.64 1.76
N GLU A 8 -11.30 -8.93 2.08
CA GLU A 8 -10.17 -9.86 1.88
C GLU A 8 -9.84 -10.09 0.40
N ASP A 9 -10.85 -10.02 -0.47
CA ASP A 9 -10.73 -10.15 -1.93
C ASP A 9 -10.25 -8.87 -2.62
N PHE A 10 -10.13 -7.76 -1.89
CA PHE A 10 -9.52 -6.56 -2.42
C PHE A 10 -8.03 -6.79 -2.70
N SER A 11 -7.62 -6.45 -3.92
CA SER A 11 -6.23 -6.40 -4.33
C SER A 11 -5.89 -4.98 -4.79
N LEU A 12 -4.75 -4.46 -4.30
CA LEU A 12 -4.26 -3.13 -4.68
C LEU A 12 -3.97 -3.06 -6.18
N GLU A 13 -3.32 -4.10 -6.72
CA GLU A 13 -2.96 -4.23 -8.14
C GLU A 13 -4.18 -4.26 -9.07
N ASN A 14 -5.34 -4.70 -8.57
CA ASN A 14 -6.59 -4.78 -9.34
C ASN A 14 -7.49 -3.55 -9.12
N SER A 15 -7.02 -2.54 -8.38
CA SER A 15 -7.81 -1.35 -8.10
C SER A 15 -7.89 -0.41 -9.31
N ASN A 16 -9.12 -0.11 -9.75
CA ASN A 16 -9.40 0.91 -10.76
C ASN A 16 -9.49 2.34 -10.19
N SER A 17 -9.25 2.53 -8.89
CA SER A 17 -9.23 3.86 -8.28
C SER A 17 -7.96 4.61 -8.68
N LEU A 18 -8.12 5.81 -9.23
CA LEU A 18 -7.02 6.71 -9.57
C LEU A 18 -6.08 6.97 -8.38
N GLY A 19 -6.64 7.11 -7.17
CA GLY A 19 -5.83 7.36 -5.97
C GLY A 19 -4.90 6.20 -5.63
N LEU A 20 -5.37 4.97 -5.84
CA LEU A 20 -4.56 3.77 -5.57
C LEU A 20 -3.57 3.49 -6.70
N GLN A 21 -3.93 3.79 -7.95
CA GLN A 21 -2.99 3.76 -9.08
C GLN A 21 -1.81 4.73 -8.87
N LEU A 22 -2.08 5.92 -8.30
CA LEU A 22 -1.02 6.86 -7.95
C LEU A 22 -0.11 6.32 -6.84
N VAL A 23 -0.69 5.73 -5.79
CA VAL A 23 0.08 5.12 -4.69
C VAL A 23 0.96 4.00 -5.22
N GLU A 24 0.40 3.10 -6.03
CA GLU A 24 1.11 2.00 -6.69
C GLU A 24 2.28 2.53 -7.53
N THR A 25 2.03 3.52 -8.40
CA THR A 25 3.06 4.14 -9.27
C THR A 25 4.24 4.70 -8.46
N LEU A 26 3.97 5.33 -7.32
CA LEU A 26 5.01 5.93 -6.47
C LEU A 26 5.80 4.86 -5.71
N VAL A 27 5.14 3.81 -5.25
CA VAL A 27 5.78 2.71 -4.52
C VAL A 27 6.67 1.91 -5.46
N ASP A 28 6.20 1.58 -6.68
CA ASP A 28 6.93 0.78 -7.67
C ASP A 28 8.33 1.34 -8.00
N GLN A 29 8.51 2.65 -7.87
CA GLN A 29 9.78 3.33 -8.13
C GLN A 29 10.73 3.34 -6.93
N LEU A 30 10.19 3.27 -5.71
CA LEU A 30 10.90 3.70 -4.50
C LEU A 30 10.91 2.63 -3.39
N GLY A 31 10.14 1.55 -3.53
CA GLY A 31 10.01 0.56 -2.47
C GLY A 31 8.88 -0.46 -2.66
N GLU A 32 8.31 -0.88 -1.54
CA GLU A 32 7.29 -1.93 -1.47
C GLU A 32 6.10 -1.49 -0.61
N VAL A 33 4.92 -2.01 -0.92
CA VAL A 33 3.68 -1.77 -0.15
C VAL A 33 3.09 -3.10 0.34
N GLU A 34 2.70 -3.14 1.61
CA GLU A 34 2.04 -4.26 2.26
C GLU A 34 0.71 -3.82 2.86
N LEU A 35 -0.35 -4.60 2.68
CA LEU A 35 -1.68 -4.33 3.23
C LEU A 35 -1.99 -5.29 4.39
N LYS A 36 -2.18 -4.74 5.60
CA LYS A 36 -2.61 -5.48 6.79
C LYS A 36 -4.06 -5.18 7.14
N ARG A 37 -4.74 -6.19 7.70
CA ARG A 37 -6.19 -6.19 7.94
C ARG A 37 -6.61 -6.54 9.39
N ASP A 38 -5.67 -6.62 10.33
CA ASP A 38 -5.91 -7.18 11.68
C ASP A 38 -6.87 -6.35 12.55
N SER A 39 -6.91 -5.03 12.36
CA SER A 39 -7.76 -4.11 13.14
C SER A 39 -8.17 -2.90 12.30
N GLY A 40 -8.83 -3.19 11.16
CA GLY A 40 -9.19 -2.23 10.13
C GLY A 40 -8.26 -2.35 8.92
N THR A 41 -7.90 -1.22 8.32
CA THR A 41 -7.04 -1.20 7.13
C THR A 41 -5.74 -0.48 7.43
N GLU A 42 -4.61 -1.10 7.13
CA GLU A 42 -3.29 -0.49 7.26
C GLU A 42 -2.43 -0.77 6.02
N PHE A 43 -1.91 0.29 5.40
CA PHE A 43 -0.91 0.20 4.35
C PHE A 43 0.47 0.52 4.93
N PHE A 44 1.41 -0.40 4.77
CA PHE A 44 2.81 -0.24 5.13
C PHE A 44 3.61 -0.01 3.86
N ILE A 45 4.15 1.20 3.69
CA ILE A 45 5.02 1.52 2.56
C ILE A 45 6.45 1.60 3.09
N ARG A 46 7.35 0.78 2.54
CA ARG A 46 8.77 0.75 2.91
C ARG A 46 9.59 1.25 1.74
N PHE A 47 10.35 2.32 1.95
CA PHE A 47 11.26 2.85 0.94
C PHE A 47 12.69 2.38 1.22
N THR A 48 13.39 1.90 0.19
CA THR A 48 14.82 1.60 0.31
C THR A 48 15.61 2.89 0.19
N VAL A 49 16.23 3.32 1.27
CA VAL A 49 17.12 4.49 1.25
C VAL A 49 18.51 4.03 0.80
N PRO A 50 19.15 4.69 -0.19
CA PRO A 50 20.52 4.38 -0.57
C PRO A 50 21.45 4.58 0.63
N VAL A 51 22.38 3.65 0.83
CA VAL A 51 23.43 3.81 1.85
C VAL A 51 24.30 5.01 1.43
N GLN A 52 24.31 6.06 2.24
CA GLN A 52 25.26 7.16 2.09
C GLN A 52 26.61 6.72 2.64
N ASN A 53 27.63 6.71 1.77
CA ASN A 53 29.04 6.56 2.14
C ASN A 53 29.65 7.91 2.49
#